data_AF-A0A9D2JE94-F1
#
_entry.id   AF-A0A9D2JE94-F1
#
_cell.length_a   1.000
_cell.length_b   1.000
_cell.length_c   1.000
_cell.angle_alpha   90.00
_cell.angle_beta   90.00
_cell.angle_gamma   90.00
#
_symmetry.space_group_name_H-M   'P 1'
#
loop_
_entity.id
_entity.type
_entity.pdbx_description
1 polymer ?
#
loop_
_entity_poly.entity_id
_entity_poly.type
_entity_poly.pdbx_seq_one_letter_code
_entity_poly.pdbx_strand_id
1 'polypeptide(L)' 'MAFLGDVEYQPDAKGTAEAVKCPLVDDWITPVDCMENQVIKEQYIPARFKVKPDWKEICSSCPFRDY' A
#
# COMPACT_ATOMS: atom_id res chain seq x y z
N MET A 1 -7.92 7.54 -13.52
CA MET A 1 -7.26 6.72 -12.48
C MET A 1 -5.81 6.59 -12.90
N ALA A 2 -4.88 6.82 -11.98
CA ALA A 2 -3.45 6.73 -12.26
C ALA A 2 -2.92 5.38 -11.76
N PHE A 3 -1.78 4.95 -12.30
CA PHE A 3 -1.15 3.68 -11.95
C PHE A 3 0.34 3.88 -11.70
N LEU A 4 0.86 3.25 -10.66
CA LEU A 4 2.28 3.08 -10.44
C LEU A 4 2.58 1.59 -10.60
N GLY A 5 3.19 1.22 -11.73
CA GLY A 5 3.25 -0.18 -12.14
C GLY A 5 1.85 -0.74 -12.38
N ASP A 6 1.48 -1.75 -11.61
CA ASP A 6 0.18 -2.43 -11.62
C ASP A 6 -0.78 -1.97 -10.52
N VAL A 7 -0.36 -1.04 -9.65
CA VAL A 7 -1.17 -0.55 -8.52
C VAL A 7 -1.87 0.75 -8.87
N GLU A 8 -3.21 0.75 -8.72
CA GLU A 8 -4.06 1.93 -8.88
C GLU A 8 -3.82 2.95 -7.75
N TYR A 9 -3.79 4.24 -8.11
CA TYR A 9 -3.75 5.33 -7.15
C TYR A 9 -4.54 6.57 -7.61
N GLN A 10 -4.86 7.44 -6.66
CA GLN A 10 -5.47 8.75 -6.87
C GLN A 10 -4.43 9.84 -6.62
N PRO A 11 -3.99 10.59 -7.65
CA PRO A 11 -3.07 11.71 -7.48
C PRO A 11 -3.79 13.00 -7.06
N ASP A 12 -3.11 13.85 -6.30
CA ASP A 12 -3.47 15.25 -6.09
C ASP A 12 -3.16 16.12 -7.32
N ALA A 13 -3.40 17.42 -7.21
CA ALA A 13 -3.11 18.39 -8.27
C ALA A 13 -1.62 18.49 -8.67
N LYS A 14 -0.71 17.96 -7.85
CA LYS A 14 0.75 17.94 -8.09
C LYS A 14 1.22 16.58 -8.60
N GLY A 15 0.35 15.57 -8.66
CA GLY A 15 0.69 14.20 -9.05
C GLY A 15 1.13 13.30 -7.90
N THR A 16 1.06 13.77 -6.65
CA THR A 16 1.38 12.98 -5.46
C THR A 16 0.19 12.10 -5.08
N ALA A 17 0.43 10.84 -4.73
CA ALA A 17 -0.65 9.93 -4.33
C ALA A 17 -1.36 10.42 -3.04
N GLU A 18 -2.66 10.67 -3.12
CA GLU A 18 -3.56 10.94 -1.97
C GLU A 18 -4.24 9.67 -1.46
N ALA A 19 -4.41 8.67 -2.31
CA ALA A 19 -4.88 7.34 -1.94
C ALA A 19 -4.31 6.27 -2.86
N VAL A 20 -4.02 5.09 -2.31
CA VAL A 20 -3.49 3.93 -3.04
C VAL A 20 -4.41 2.74 -2.83
N LYS A 21 -4.71 2.00 -3.90
CA LYS A 21 -5.50 0.77 -3.81
C LYS A 21 -4.59 -0.39 -3.41
N CYS A 22 -4.50 -0.63 -2.11
CA CYS A 22 -3.51 -1.55 -1.56
C CYS A 22 -3.85 -3.01 -1.86
N PRO A 23 -2.94 -3.79 -2.46
CA PRO A 23 -3.20 -5.19 -2.82
C PRO A 23 -3.34 -6.13 -1.62
N LEU A 24 -3.02 -5.69 -0.40
CA LEU A 24 -3.19 -6.50 0.81
C LEU A 24 -4.64 -6.51 1.32
N VAL A 25 -5.35 -5.39 1.12
CA VAL A 25 -6.71 -5.19 1.61
C VAL A 25 -7.74 -5.07 0.48
N ASP A 26 -7.29 -5.02 -0.77
CA ASP A 26 -8.10 -4.84 -1.98
C ASP A 26 -9.00 -3.58 -1.91
N ASP A 27 -8.53 -2.55 -1.20
CA ASP A 27 -9.26 -1.31 -0.92
C ASP A 27 -8.31 -0.09 -0.88
N TRP A 28 -8.90 1.10 -0.92
CA TRP A 28 -8.21 2.38 -0.85
C TRP A 28 -7.70 2.65 0.56
N ILE A 29 -6.41 2.99 0.67
CA ILE A 29 -5.78 3.41 1.92
C ILE A 29 -5.05 4.74 1.71
N THR A 30 -4.78 5.44 2.79
CA THR A 30 -3.96 6.65 2.74
C THR A 30 -2.48 6.30 2.53
N PRO A 31 -1.66 7.21 1.98
CA PRO A 31 -0.21 7.05 1.94
C PRO A 31 0.38 6.83 3.34
N VAL A 32 -0.20 7.45 4.37
CA VAL A 32 0.21 7.26 5.78
C VAL A 32 -0.02 5.82 6.22
N ASP A 33 -1.21 5.25 5.98
CA ASP A 33 -1.47 3.84 6.25
C ASP A 33 -0.48 2.93 5.52
N CYS A 34 -0.14 3.26 4.27
CA CYS A 34 0.81 2.47 3.48
C CYS A 34 2.20 2.51 4.12
N MET A 35 2.78 3.70 4.30
CA MET A 35 4.13 3.90 4.80
C MET A 35 4.33 3.33 6.22
N GLU A 36 3.36 3.55 7.13
CA GLU A 36 3.44 3.04 8.50
C GLU A 36 3.46 1.50 8.53
N ASN A 37 2.82 0.82 7.58
CA ASN A 37 2.74 -0.64 7.57
C ASN A 37 3.82 -1.33 6.72
N GLN A 38 4.70 -0.58 6.06
CA GLN A 38 5.80 -1.14 5.26
C GLN A 38 7.02 -1.59 6.10
N VAL A 39 7.32 -0.92 7.22
CA VAL A 39 8.63 -1.02 7.90
C VAL A 39 8.53 -1.55 9.33
N ILE A 40 7.32 -1.68 9.88
CA ILE A 40 7.14 -1.96 11.30
C ILE A 40 7.18 -3.48 11.58
N LYS A 41 7.70 -3.86 12.76
CA LYS A 41 7.61 -5.22 13.32
C LYS A 41 6.18 -5.74 13.13
N GLU A 42 6.07 -6.95 12.58
CA GLU A 42 4.81 -7.63 12.23
C GLU A 42 3.71 -7.55 13.31
N GLN A 43 4.10 -7.53 14.59
CA GLN A 43 3.20 -7.40 15.73
C GLN A 43 2.36 -6.11 15.76
N TYR A 44 2.82 -5.04 15.12
CA TYR A 44 2.12 -3.74 15.08
C TYR A 44 1.35 -3.52 13.78
N ILE A 45 1.56 -4.36 12.76
CA ILE A 45 0.79 -4.29 11.52
C ILE A 45 -0.65 -4.76 11.82
N PRO A 46 -1.68 -3.96 11.52
CA PRO A 46 -3.07 -4.35 11.72
C PRO A 46 -3.42 -5.64 10.98
N ALA A 47 -4.32 -6.44 11.58
CA ALA A 47 -4.72 -7.74 11.03
C ALA A 47 -5.24 -7.66 9.58
N ARG A 48 -5.89 -6.54 9.19
CA ARG A 48 -6.40 -6.32 7.83
C ARG A 48 -5.31 -6.43 6.75
N PHE A 49 -4.07 -6.04 7.04
CA PHE A 49 -2.96 -6.12 6.08
C PHE A 49 -2.27 -7.49 6.05
N LYS A 50 -2.66 -8.41 6.94
CA LYS A 50 -2.05 -9.74 7.10
C LYS A 50 -3.01 -10.87 6.76
N VAL A 51 -4.16 -10.56 6.14
CA VAL A 51 -5.18 -11.55 5.79
C VAL A 51 -4.65 -12.53 4.74
N LYS A 52 -3.87 -12.04 3.78
CA LYS A 52 -3.25 -12.86 2.73
C LYS A 52 -1.99 -13.55 3.29
N PRO A 53 -1.79 -14.86 3.07
CA PRO A 53 -0.67 -15.59 3.65
C PRO A 53 0.71 -15.10 3.15
N ASP A 54 0.75 -14.57 1.93
CA ASP A 54 1.89 -14.00 1.22
C ASP A 54 1.95 -12.47 1.31
N TRP A 55 1.34 -11.88 2.34
CA TRP A 55 1.26 -10.42 2.50
C TRP A 55 2.63 -9.73 2.52
N LYS A 56 3.67 -10.41 3.01
CA LYS A 56 5.04 -9.86 3.05
C LYS A 56 5.59 -9.72 1.65
N GLU A 57 5.48 -10.78 0.86
CA GLU A 57 5.93 -10.84 -0.53
C GLU A 57 5.17 -9.82 -1.39
N ILE A 58 3.84 -9.77 -1.25
CA ILE A 58 2.98 -8.78 -1.94
C ILE A 58 3.42 -7.35 -1.59
N CYS A 59 3.61 -7.04 -0.29
CA CYS A 59 4.02 -5.71 0.14
C CYS A 59 5.44 -5.35 -0.34
N SER A 60 6.37 -6.30 -0.29
CA SER A 60 7.76 -6.10 -0.70
C SER A 60 7.93 -5.89 -2.21
N SER A 61 7.04 -6.48 -3.00
CA SER A 61 7.04 -6.35 -4.48
C SER A 61 6.21 -5.16 -4.97
N CYS A 62 5.54 -4.44 -4.07
CA CYS A 62 4.64 -3.35 -4.44
C CYS A 62 5.43 -2.14 -4.99
N PRO A 63 5.03 -1.54 -6.13
CA PRO A 63 5.67 -0.34 -6.67
C PRO A 63 5.69 0.86 -5.72
N PHE A 64 4.75 0.93 -4.76
CA PHE A 64 4.70 1.96 -3.72
C PHE A 64 5.66 1.70 -2.54
N ARG A 65 6.48 0.66 -2.61
CA ARG A 65 7.50 0.36 -1.59
C ARG A 65 8.58 1.44 -1.50
N ASP A 66 8.92 2.04 -2.64
CA ASP A 66 10.00 3.01 -2.78
C ASP A 66 9.51 4.37 -3.36
N TYR A 67 8.19 4.64 -3.26
CA TYR A 67 7.54 5.84 -3.80
C TYR A 67 7.72 7.08 -2.91
#